data_AF-A0A7S1LCS0-F1
#
_entry.id   AF-A0A7S1LCS0-F1
#
_cell.length_a   1.000
_cell.length_b   1.000
_cell.length_c   1.000
_cell.angle_alpha   90.00
_cell.angle_beta   90.00
_cell.angle_gamma   90.00
#
_symmetry.space_group_name_H-M   'P 1'
#
loop_
_entity.id
_entity.type
_entity.pdbx_description
1 polymer ?
#
loop_
_entity_poly.entity_id
_entity_poly.type
_entity_poly.pdbx_seq_one_letter_code
_entity_poly.pdbx_strand_id
1 'polypeptide(L)'
;AAATNNFGLYPPLPWNCSVPYVPTQRPYYVAAATGAKNYILVIDVSTLADGDAERLEMAKAAAKRLVATTSYGDFVNIVTYATTATKVFGQGMRMTIDNVATVLAAIDEHVVLRAGEGSNIAIALQAAGEVKAALEADTRGSGCGTIVLLLSSGNNDIVTRVPEQVSDEHSLLIFSHYLVPPSLNATRADDTRLRRLACRTNGLFAMSHNASEAAENILNVLDFIQEIAPNPVTRWSEVYTDAFGQGRIVTAARPVYVNGTLRGMVALDVPFANVSLGGTLTEDELMGLQRGSLTCTPLDVMGVSKNVVDGIHTRLGGMCDDVEPVEPGTLTVVELKPTLAVSSALVAVFILAIPLAIQACSPNETRTAFKLAIAAYVVLWAVALSLFWGFSFDDIVEYKTFDRIVFTVDDTTSAPYRCCERTVCVCTDVLAPACPLLIANLSEGPCNNGFRCCRNDCRPCFCSNNSEGVRTCSECCGCSQAVLNEQCQIACGTCHSVSADVSFVYRGERVSSKFVQMCGRGDTECPAEFLAQYSVGATHVGFVNPKDQNDIRRDVGFDEGAVIACV
;
A
#
# COMPACT_ATOMS: atom_id res chain seq x y z
N ALA A 1 -39.54 5.32 -13.97
CA ALA A 1 -38.60 4.22 -14.29
C ALA A 1 -38.40 3.35 -13.07
N ALA A 2 -38.56 2.04 -13.17
CA ALA A 2 -38.33 1.07 -12.10
C ALA A 2 -36.87 0.60 -12.07
N ALA A 3 -36.40 0.16 -10.90
CA ALA A 3 -35.07 -0.45 -10.74
C ALA A 3 -34.89 -1.73 -11.56
N THR A 4 -35.99 -2.43 -11.89
CA THR A 4 -35.99 -3.61 -12.77
C THR A 4 -35.92 -3.27 -14.27
N ASN A 5 -35.46 -2.07 -14.64
CA ASN A 5 -35.42 -1.56 -16.01
C ASN A 5 -36.76 -1.44 -16.77
N ASN A 6 -37.88 -1.61 -16.08
CA ASN A 6 -39.20 -1.28 -16.63
C ASN A 6 -39.44 0.23 -16.53
N PHE A 7 -40.14 0.85 -17.46
CA PHE A 7 -40.55 2.24 -17.30
C PHE A 7 -41.93 2.49 -17.91
N GLY A 8 -42.59 3.53 -17.41
CA GLY A 8 -43.80 4.08 -18.00
C GLY A 8 -43.59 5.58 -18.18
N LEU A 9 -44.18 6.12 -19.24
CA LEU A 9 -44.14 7.54 -19.55
C LEU A 9 -45.57 8.04 -19.82
N TYR A 10 -45.83 9.31 -19.53
CA TYR A 10 -47.10 9.96 -19.84
C TYR A 10 -46.84 11.32 -20.51
N PRO A 11 -47.54 11.65 -21.61
CA PRO A 11 -48.49 10.79 -22.34
C PRO A 11 -47.79 9.59 -23.00
N PRO A 12 -48.49 8.49 -23.32
CA PRO A 12 -47.87 7.34 -23.95
C PRO A 12 -47.34 7.71 -25.35
N LEU A 13 -46.10 7.33 -25.64
CA LEU A 13 -45.45 7.53 -26.93
C LEU A 13 -45.10 6.18 -27.57
N PRO A 14 -45.23 6.03 -28.90
CA PRO A 14 -44.78 4.83 -29.59
C PRO A 14 -43.25 4.73 -29.51
N TRP A 15 -42.74 3.54 -29.14
CA TRP A 15 -41.31 3.25 -29.04
C TRP A 15 -40.87 2.27 -30.13
N ASN A 16 -39.68 2.49 -30.70
CA ASN A 16 -39.05 1.51 -31.55
C ASN A 16 -38.36 0.43 -30.69
N CYS A 17 -39.00 -0.72 -30.53
CA CYS A 17 -38.48 -1.84 -29.74
C CYS A 17 -37.14 -2.41 -30.25
N SER A 18 -36.67 -2.03 -31.45
CA SER A 18 -35.33 -2.38 -31.93
C SER A 18 -34.21 -1.60 -31.25
N VAL A 19 -34.53 -0.48 -30.57
CA VAL A 19 -33.55 0.30 -29.80
C VAL A 19 -33.70 -0.05 -28.32
N PRO A 20 -32.67 -0.61 -27.67
CA PRO A 20 -32.73 -0.90 -26.25
C PRO A 20 -32.82 0.41 -25.45
N TYR A 21 -33.79 0.47 -24.54
CA TYR A 21 -33.90 1.55 -23.58
C TYR A 21 -33.73 0.97 -22.18
N VAL A 22 -32.62 1.31 -21.53
CA VAL A 22 -32.28 0.85 -20.18
C VAL A 22 -32.35 2.04 -19.22
N PRO A 23 -33.45 2.21 -18.46
CA PRO A 23 -33.65 3.38 -17.62
C PRO A 23 -32.55 3.59 -16.58
N THR A 24 -32.02 2.52 -15.98
CA THR A 24 -31.01 2.61 -14.91
C THR A 24 -29.67 3.16 -15.37
N GLN A 25 -29.42 3.16 -16.68
CA GLN A 25 -28.19 3.67 -17.29
C GLN A 25 -28.35 5.08 -17.84
N ARG A 26 -29.51 5.73 -17.65
CA ARG A 26 -29.74 7.09 -18.15
C ARG A 26 -29.20 8.14 -17.17
N PRO A 27 -28.67 9.27 -17.69
CA PRO A 27 -28.26 10.44 -16.92
C PRO A 27 -29.09 10.75 -15.68
N TYR A 28 -30.40 10.92 -15.86
CA TYR A 28 -31.34 11.25 -14.78
C TYR A 28 -31.40 10.19 -13.69
N TYR A 29 -31.27 8.91 -14.06
CA TYR A 29 -31.38 7.81 -13.12
C TYR A 29 -30.13 7.75 -12.26
N VAL A 30 -28.95 7.79 -12.88
CA VAL A 30 -27.68 7.69 -12.15
C VAL A 30 -27.47 8.90 -11.23
N ALA A 31 -27.72 10.10 -11.76
CA ALA A 31 -27.63 11.34 -10.99
C ALA A 31 -28.57 11.31 -9.77
N ALA A 32 -29.83 10.90 -9.96
CA ALA A 32 -30.80 10.79 -8.87
C ALA A 32 -30.46 9.68 -7.87
N ALA A 33 -30.04 8.50 -8.34
CA ALA A 33 -29.80 7.31 -7.53
C ALA A 33 -28.66 7.50 -6.52
N THR A 34 -27.52 7.98 -7.01
CA THR A 34 -26.27 7.95 -6.24
C THR A 34 -25.77 9.33 -5.84
N GLY A 35 -26.20 10.38 -6.55
CA GLY A 35 -25.65 11.72 -6.38
C GLY A 35 -24.21 11.82 -6.88
N ALA A 36 -23.59 12.97 -6.62
CA ALA A 36 -22.20 13.21 -6.98
C ALA A 36 -21.24 12.42 -6.08
N LYS A 37 -20.18 11.87 -6.66
CA LYS A 37 -19.14 11.10 -5.96
C LYS A 37 -17.79 11.22 -6.65
N ASN A 38 -16.73 10.81 -5.96
CA ASN A 38 -15.41 10.65 -6.58
C ASN A 38 -15.09 9.17 -6.76
N TYR A 39 -14.67 8.78 -7.95
CA TYR A 39 -14.18 7.45 -8.26
C TYR A 39 -12.67 7.45 -8.43
N ILE A 40 -12.00 6.51 -7.77
CA ILE A 40 -10.59 6.20 -7.97
C ILE A 40 -10.52 4.78 -8.52
N LEU A 41 -10.30 4.67 -9.83
CA LEU A 41 -10.10 3.40 -10.52
C LEU A 41 -8.65 2.95 -10.31
N VAL A 42 -8.44 1.92 -9.50
CA VAL A 42 -7.12 1.34 -9.24
C VAL A 42 -6.99 0.07 -10.07
N ILE A 43 -6.14 0.11 -11.09
CA ILE A 43 -6.06 -0.93 -12.12
C ILE A 43 -4.68 -1.57 -12.11
N ASP A 44 -4.67 -2.88 -11.87
CA ASP A 44 -3.47 -3.69 -11.94
C ASP A 44 -2.99 -3.79 -13.39
N VAL A 45 -1.72 -3.47 -13.65
CA VAL A 45 -1.07 -3.55 -14.96
C VAL A 45 0.22 -4.39 -14.91
N SER A 46 0.39 -5.22 -13.87
CA SER A 46 1.51 -6.16 -13.72
C SER A 46 1.48 -7.29 -14.76
N THR A 47 2.62 -7.95 -14.97
CA THR A 47 2.78 -9.00 -16.00
C THR A 47 3.44 -10.30 -15.50
N LEU A 48 3.48 -10.54 -14.19
CA LEU A 48 4.11 -11.76 -13.64
C LEU A 48 3.11 -12.91 -13.48
N ALA A 49 1.82 -12.68 -13.75
CA ALA A 49 0.78 -13.68 -13.65
C ALA A 49 0.48 -14.29 -15.03
N ASP A 50 -0.14 -15.45 -15.06
CA ASP A 50 -0.70 -15.94 -16.32
C ASP A 50 -1.97 -15.14 -16.67
N GLY A 51 -2.32 -15.07 -17.96
CA GLY A 51 -3.58 -14.44 -18.41
C GLY A 51 -3.64 -12.91 -18.29
N ASP A 52 -2.51 -12.21 -18.11
CA ASP A 52 -2.48 -10.76 -17.88
C ASP A 52 -3.10 -9.91 -19.01
N ALA A 53 -2.99 -10.35 -20.26
CA ALA A 53 -3.63 -9.65 -21.38
C ALA A 53 -5.17 -9.71 -21.28
N GLU A 54 -5.72 -10.88 -20.98
CA GLU A 54 -7.17 -11.07 -20.80
C GLU A 54 -7.66 -10.31 -19.57
N ARG A 55 -6.88 -10.35 -18.47
CA ARG A 55 -7.13 -9.58 -17.25
C ARG A 55 -7.19 -8.08 -17.52
N LEU A 56 -6.25 -7.54 -18.30
CA LEU A 56 -6.21 -6.13 -18.66
C LEU A 56 -7.45 -5.73 -19.48
N GLU A 57 -7.86 -6.58 -20.44
CA GLU A 57 -9.08 -6.34 -21.23
C GLU A 57 -10.34 -6.34 -20.35
N MET A 58 -10.43 -7.26 -19.37
CA MET A 58 -11.50 -7.26 -18.38
C MET A 58 -11.52 -5.98 -17.55
N ALA A 59 -10.34 -5.53 -17.08
CA ALA A 59 -10.22 -4.30 -16.31
C ALA A 59 -10.63 -3.06 -17.12
N LYS A 60 -10.20 -2.97 -18.39
CA LYS A 60 -10.61 -1.90 -19.31
C LYS A 60 -12.11 -1.91 -19.55
N ALA A 61 -12.71 -3.08 -19.78
CA ALA A 61 -14.15 -3.20 -19.98
C ALA A 61 -14.94 -2.71 -18.76
N ALA A 62 -14.53 -3.13 -17.55
CA ALA A 62 -15.12 -2.67 -16.29
C ALA A 62 -14.96 -1.15 -16.09
N ALA A 63 -13.74 -0.62 -16.25
CA ALA A 63 -13.45 0.81 -16.10
C ALA A 63 -14.27 1.67 -17.07
N LYS A 64 -14.30 1.30 -18.36
CA LYS A 64 -15.09 2.01 -19.38
C LYS A 64 -16.58 1.96 -19.09
N ARG A 65 -17.06 0.81 -18.62
CA ARG A 65 -18.47 0.64 -18.27
C ARG A 65 -18.88 1.51 -17.08
N LEU A 66 -18.05 1.62 -16.06
CA LEU A 66 -18.29 2.55 -14.96
C LEU A 66 -18.27 4.01 -15.46
N VAL A 67 -17.24 4.41 -16.21
CA VAL A 67 -17.11 5.78 -16.76
C VAL A 67 -18.33 6.17 -17.59
N ALA A 68 -18.88 5.26 -18.40
CA ALA A 68 -20.07 5.49 -19.19
C ALA A 68 -21.36 5.71 -18.36
N THR A 69 -21.35 5.38 -17.06
CA THR A 69 -22.48 5.63 -16.14
C THR A 69 -22.27 6.84 -15.24
N THR A 70 -21.13 7.54 -15.35
CA THR A 70 -20.88 8.76 -14.56
C THR A 70 -21.80 9.90 -14.96
N SER A 71 -22.12 10.75 -13.98
CA SER A 71 -22.87 11.99 -14.16
C SER A 71 -21.93 13.21 -14.10
N TYR A 72 -22.41 14.39 -14.53
CA TYR A 72 -21.62 15.64 -14.48
C TYR A 72 -21.06 15.98 -13.09
N GLY A 73 -21.78 15.57 -12.04
CA GLY A 73 -21.36 15.78 -10.65
C GLY A 73 -20.13 14.96 -10.24
N ASP A 74 -19.85 13.88 -10.96
CA ASP A 74 -18.83 12.90 -10.59
C ASP A 74 -17.42 13.31 -11.01
N PHE A 75 -16.44 12.79 -10.28
CA PHE A 75 -15.03 12.85 -10.64
C PHE A 75 -14.47 11.46 -10.82
N VAL A 76 -13.57 11.29 -11.79
CA VAL A 76 -12.82 10.05 -12.00
C VAL A 76 -11.34 10.34 -11.97
N ASN A 77 -10.60 9.49 -11.27
CA ASN A 77 -9.15 9.37 -11.40
C ASN A 77 -8.79 7.92 -11.69
N ILE A 78 -7.67 7.70 -12.36
CA ILE A 78 -7.16 6.38 -12.69
C ILE A 78 -5.77 6.25 -12.07
N VAL A 79 -5.57 5.20 -11.30
CA VAL A 79 -4.29 4.78 -10.75
C VAL A 79 -3.95 3.45 -11.39
N THR A 80 -2.91 3.40 -12.20
CA THR A 80 -2.38 2.12 -12.70
C THR A 80 -1.23 1.68 -11.79
N TYR A 81 -1.11 0.38 -11.53
CA TYR A 81 -0.05 -0.11 -10.66
C TYR A 81 0.55 -1.44 -11.12
N ALA A 82 1.84 -1.58 -10.88
CA ALA A 82 2.56 -2.84 -10.89
C ALA A 82 3.55 -2.79 -9.72
N THR A 83 4.87 -2.70 -9.96
CA THR A 83 5.83 -2.50 -8.85
C THR A 83 5.71 -1.11 -8.23
N THR A 84 5.26 -0.16 -9.04
CA THR A 84 5.02 1.25 -8.69
C THR A 84 3.63 1.65 -9.16
N ALA A 85 3.05 2.67 -8.52
CA ALA A 85 1.75 3.24 -8.90
C ALA A 85 1.91 4.55 -9.68
N THR A 86 1.08 4.75 -10.70
CA THR A 86 1.03 5.97 -11.53
C THR A 86 -0.38 6.56 -11.50
N LYS A 87 -0.49 7.85 -11.20
CA LYS A 87 -1.75 8.60 -11.18
C LYS A 87 -1.96 9.28 -12.53
N VAL A 88 -2.94 8.84 -13.32
CA VAL A 88 -3.17 9.35 -14.68
C VAL A 88 -3.63 10.81 -14.66
N PHE A 89 -4.58 11.15 -13.79
CA PHE A 89 -5.19 12.49 -13.80
C PHE A 89 -4.75 13.38 -12.64
N GLY A 90 -3.82 12.94 -11.78
CA GLY A 90 -3.24 13.71 -10.67
C GLY A 90 -4.26 14.26 -9.65
N GLN A 91 -5.05 15.25 -10.06
CA GLN A 91 -6.07 15.99 -9.33
C GLN A 91 -7.52 15.51 -9.60
N GLY A 92 -7.70 14.47 -10.43
CA GLY A 92 -9.01 13.93 -10.83
C GLY A 92 -9.70 14.76 -11.90
N MET A 93 -10.53 14.11 -12.72
CA MET A 93 -11.22 14.73 -13.84
C MET A 93 -12.72 14.74 -13.60
N ARG A 94 -13.35 15.93 -13.69
CA ARG A 94 -14.81 16.05 -13.64
C ARG A 94 -15.41 15.42 -14.88
N MET A 95 -16.50 14.66 -14.74
CA MET A 95 -17.12 13.95 -15.85
C MET A 95 -18.08 14.82 -16.67
N THR A 96 -17.55 15.88 -17.28
CA THR A 96 -18.27 16.61 -18.34
C THR A 96 -18.41 15.72 -19.57
N ILE A 97 -19.34 16.06 -20.48
CA ILE A 97 -19.56 15.30 -21.73
C ILE A 97 -18.25 15.10 -22.51
N ASP A 98 -17.42 16.15 -22.60
CA ASP A 98 -16.11 16.09 -23.29
C ASP A 98 -15.07 15.29 -22.51
N ASN A 99 -15.07 15.41 -21.19
CA ASN A 99 -14.14 14.68 -20.35
C ASN A 99 -14.43 13.18 -20.31
N VAL A 100 -15.69 12.75 -20.49
CA VAL A 100 -16.01 11.31 -20.63
C VAL A 100 -15.21 10.69 -21.78
N ALA A 101 -15.21 11.32 -22.96
CA ALA A 101 -14.44 10.82 -24.10
C ALA A 101 -12.92 10.82 -23.81
N THR A 102 -12.43 11.84 -23.10
CA THR A 102 -11.02 11.96 -22.70
C THR A 102 -10.61 10.86 -21.72
N VAL A 103 -11.44 10.56 -20.71
CA VAL A 103 -11.19 9.49 -19.75
C VAL A 103 -11.25 8.12 -20.42
N LEU A 104 -12.18 7.89 -21.34
CA LEU A 104 -12.26 6.64 -22.10
C LEU A 104 -11.00 6.43 -22.96
N ALA A 105 -10.52 7.48 -23.63
CA ALA A 105 -9.26 7.43 -24.38
C ALA A 105 -8.05 7.18 -23.47
N ALA A 106 -8.00 7.82 -22.31
CA ALA A 106 -6.94 7.62 -21.32
C ALA A 106 -6.91 6.18 -20.76
N ILE A 107 -8.07 5.52 -20.62
CA ILE A 107 -8.12 4.08 -20.28
C ILE A 107 -7.44 3.27 -21.39
N ASP A 108 -7.67 3.59 -22.65
CA ASP A 108 -7.04 2.85 -23.75
C ASP A 108 -5.53 3.10 -23.84
N GLU A 109 -5.09 4.34 -23.60
CA GLU A 109 -3.70 4.78 -23.76
C GLU A 109 -2.81 4.45 -22.55
N HIS A 110 -3.31 4.62 -21.32
CA HIS A 110 -2.47 4.54 -20.11
C HIS A 110 -2.63 3.24 -19.31
N VAL A 111 -3.72 2.50 -19.52
CA VAL A 111 -3.93 1.19 -18.88
C VAL A 111 -3.27 0.13 -19.76
N VAL A 112 -1.96 0.03 -19.68
CA VAL A 112 -1.13 -0.86 -20.50
C VAL A 112 -0.23 -1.69 -19.61
N LEU A 113 -0.07 -2.98 -19.96
CA LEU A 113 0.79 -3.91 -19.24
C LEU A 113 2.23 -3.40 -19.12
N ARG A 114 2.80 -3.52 -17.90
CA ARG A 114 4.18 -3.15 -17.58
C ARG A 114 5.04 -4.40 -17.54
N ALA A 115 5.67 -4.70 -18.69
CA ALA A 115 6.41 -5.93 -18.89
C ALA A 115 7.51 -6.16 -17.85
N GLY A 116 7.50 -7.35 -17.25
CA GLY A 116 8.46 -7.78 -16.22
C GLY A 116 8.22 -7.23 -14.82
N GLU A 117 7.13 -6.49 -14.61
CA GLU A 117 6.79 -5.91 -13.30
C GLU A 117 5.75 -6.75 -12.55
N GLY A 118 5.98 -7.01 -11.26
CA GLY A 118 5.05 -7.70 -10.36
C GLY A 118 4.00 -6.78 -9.74
N SER A 119 2.96 -7.36 -9.17
CA SER A 119 1.86 -6.61 -8.54
C SER A 119 2.21 -6.15 -7.12
N ASN A 120 1.96 -4.88 -6.81
CA ASN A 120 2.08 -4.30 -5.48
C ASN A 120 0.79 -3.53 -5.11
N ILE A 121 -0.11 -4.19 -4.38
CA ILE A 121 -1.38 -3.61 -3.95
C ILE A 121 -1.15 -2.49 -2.92
N ALA A 122 -0.13 -2.61 -2.07
CA ALA A 122 0.13 -1.62 -1.02
C ALA A 122 0.45 -0.23 -1.61
N ILE A 123 1.32 -0.15 -2.62
CA ILE A 123 1.64 1.12 -3.29
C ILE A 123 0.44 1.67 -4.07
N ALA A 124 -0.42 0.80 -4.60
CA ALA A 124 -1.64 1.18 -5.28
C ALA A 124 -2.64 1.86 -4.33
N LEU A 125 -2.82 1.29 -3.13
CA LEU A 125 -3.69 1.84 -2.10
C LEU A 125 -3.13 3.14 -1.52
N GLN A 126 -1.81 3.25 -1.37
CA GLN A 126 -1.15 4.50 -0.99
C GLN A 126 -1.46 5.61 -2.00
N ALA A 127 -1.26 5.33 -3.29
CA ALA A 127 -1.54 6.29 -4.36
C ALA A 127 -3.04 6.66 -4.41
N ALA A 128 -3.94 5.71 -4.14
CA ALA A 128 -5.37 5.99 -4.01
C ALA A 128 -5.68 6.92 -2.82
N GLY A 129 -5.04 6.70 -1.67
CA GLY A 129 -5.14 7.57 -0.50
C GLY A 129 -4.66 8.99 -0.77
N GLU A 130 -3.53 9.16 -1.46
CA GLU A 130 -3.04 10.46 -1.90
C GLU A 130 -4.01 11.17 -2.85
N VAL A 131 -4.59 10.44 -3.81
CA VAL A 131 -5.59 11.00 -4.73
C VAL A 131 -6.84 11.43 -3.96
N LYS A 132 -7.31 10.63 -3.00
CA LYS A 132 -8.43 10.99 -2.14
C LYS A 132 -8.14 12.28 -1.37
N ALA A 133 -6.99 12.35 -0.69
CA ALA A 133 -6.59 13.53 0.06
C ALA A 133 -6.54 14.79 -0.82
N ALA A 134 -6.02 14.67 -2.04
CA ALA A 134 -5.99 15.77 -3.00
C ALA A 134 -7.40 16.23 -3.45
N LEU A 135 -8.31 15.30 -3.68
CA LEU A 135 -9.70 15.59 -4.04
C LEU A 135 -10.45 16.32 -2.92
N GLU A 136 -10.13 16.01 -1.67
CA GLU A 136 -10.74 16.58 -0.46
C GLU A 136 -10.15 17.95 -0.09
N ALA A 137 -8.83 18.14 -0.22
CA ALA A 137 -8.15 19.36 0.22
C ALA A 137 -8.43 20.60 -0.67
N ASP A 138 -8.55 20.43 -1.99
CA ASP A 138 -8.48 21.56 -2.92
C ASP A 138 -9.84 22.07 -3.44
N THR A 139 -10.99 21.64 -2.88
CA THR A 139 -12.34 21.80 -3.50
C THR A 139 -12.42 21.30 -4.96
N ARG A 140 -11.43 20.47 -5.35
CA ARG A 140 -11.24 19.94 -6.70
C ARG A 140 -12.03 18.67 -6.95
N GLY A 141 -12.50 17.99 -5.92
CA GLY A 141 -13.46 16.89 -6.06
C GLY A 141 -14.92 17.35 -6.14
N SER A 142 -15.83 16.37 -6.06
CA SER A 142 -17.28 16.61 -5.96
C SER A 142 -17.68 17.28 -4.63
N GLY A 143 -16.82 17.25 -3.61
CA GLY A 143 -17.17 17.59 -2.23
C GLY A 143 -17.99 16.49 -1.53
N CYS A 144 -18.23 15.37 -2.21
CA CYS A 144 -18.94 14.20 -1.69
C CYS A 144 -17.98 13.02 -1.46
N GLY A 145 -18.51 11.87 -1.05
CA GLY A 145 -17.72 10.69 -0.72
C GLY A 145 -16.89 10.14 -1.88
N THR A 146 -15.77 9.50 -1.52
CA THR A 146 -14.81 8.91 -2.46
C THR A 146 -14.86 7.39 -2.40
N ILE A 147 -14.90 6.77 -3.57
CA ILE A 147 -15.01 5.32 -3.76
C ILE A 147 -13.78 4.84 -4.51
N VAL A 148 -13.13 3.82 -3.98
CA VAL A 148 -11.97 3.19 -4.61
C VAL A 148 -12.45 1.88 -5.23
N LEU A 149 -12.22 1.69 -6.53
CA LEU A 149 -12.51 0.43 -7.22
C LEU A 149 -11.20 -0.21 -7.65
N LEU A 150 -10.86 -1.34 -7.02
CA LEU A 150 -9.64 -2.11 -7.27
C LEU A 150 -9.93 -3.23 -8.26
N LEU A 151 -9.35 -3.15 -9.45
CA LEU A 151 -9.45 -4.15 -10.52
C LEU A 151 -8.14 -4.94 -10.59
N SER A 152 -8.12 -6.19 -10.09
CA SER A 152 -6.87 -6.97 -9.95
C SER A 152 -7.09 -8.48 -10.04
N SER A 153 -6.03 -9.24 -10.34
CA SER A 153 -5.97 -10.70 -10.15
C SER A 153 -5.73 -11.13 -8.70
N GLY A 154 -5.60 -10.20 -7.75
CA GLY A 154 -5.34 -10.54 -6.34
C GLY A 154 -3.91 -10.96 -6.04
N ASN A 155 -3.06 -11.07 -7.07
CA ASN A 155 -1.62 -11.22 -6.89
C ASN A 155 -1.03 -10.00 -6.18
N ASN A 156 -0.04 -10.27 -5.35
CA ASN A 156 0.71 -9.24 -4.64
C ASN A 156 2.13 -9.76 -4.47
N ASP A 157 2.85 -9.79 -5.60
CA ASP A 157 4.19 -10.37 -5.73
C ASP A 157 5.19 -9.65 -4.82
N ILE A 158 4.91 -8.38 -4.52
CA ILE A 158 5.67 -7.58 -3.57
C ILE A 158 4.89 -7.53 -2.25
N VAL A 159 5.34 -8.35 -1.28
CA VAL A 159 4.82 -8.32 0.10
C VAL A 159 5.37 -7.09 0.82
N THR A 160 4.86 -5.92 0.44
CA THR A 160 5.05 -4.68 1.20
C THR A 160 3.84 -4.44 2.08
N ARG A 161 4.09 -3.91 3.28
CA ARG A 161 3.02 -3.51 4.21
C ARG A 161 2.10 -2.52 3.49
N VAL A 162 0.79 -2.74 3.58
CA VAL A 162 -0.17 -1.68 3.29
C VAL A 162 0.12 -0.54 4.28
N PRO A 163 0.44 0.69 3.82
CA PRO A 163 0.86 1.76 4.73
C PRO A 163 -0.17 2.03 5.81
N GLU A 164 0.29 2.44 7.00
CA GLU A 164 -0.53 2.68 8.19
C GLU A 164 -1.64 3.73 7.94
N GLN A 165 -1.46 4.61 6.95
CA GLN A 165 -2.45 5.60 6.47
C GLN A 165 -3.66 4.98 5.75
N VAL A 166 -3.51 3.76 5.21
CA VAL A 166 -4.60 2.92 4.69
C VAL A 166 -5.13 1.99 5.80
N SER A 167 -4.46 1.94 6.96
CA SER A 167 -4.80 1.08 8.10
C SER A 167 -5.76 1.71 9.12
N ASP A 168 -6.04 3.01 9.02
CA ASP A 168 -7.26 3.54 9.62
C ASP A 168 -8.42 2.86 8.90
N GLU A 169 -9.04 1.88 9.55
CA GLU A 169 -10.03 0.91 9.01
C GLU A 169 -11.23 1.53 8.26
N HIS A 170 -11.31 2.85 8.12
CA HIS A 170 -12.47 3.58 7.64
C HIS A 170 -12.11 4.77 6.70
N SER A 171 -10.86 4.91 6.24
CA SER A 171 -10.44 6.06 5.41
C SER A 171 -10.78 5.91 3.92
N LEU A 172 -10.88 4.68 3.41
CA LEU A 172 -11.19 4.36 2.02
C LEU A 172 -12.33 3.35 1.96
N LEU A 173 -13.36 3.60 1.15
CA LEU A 173 -14.39 2.61 0.82
C LEU A 173 -13.95 1.83 -0.43
N ILE A 174 -13.49 0.58 -0.26
CA ILE A 174 -12.84 -0.20 -1.33
C ILE A 174 -13.78 -1.27 -1.88
N PHE A 175 -14.03 -1.18 -3.18
CA PHE A 175 -14.70 -2.20 -3.97
C PHE A 175 -13.65 -3.03 -4.70
N SER A 176 -13.49 -4.29 -4.31
CA SER A 176 -12.50 -5.20 -4.89
C SER A 176 -13.14 -6.07 -5.97
N HIS A 177 -12.67 -5.92 -7.20
CA HIS A 177 -13.04 -6.77 -8.33
C HIS A 177 -11.89 -7.72 -8.65
N TYR A 178 -12.09 -8.99 -8.32
CA TYR A 178 -11.19 -10.06 -8.68
C TYR A 178 -11.45 -10.51 -10.13
N LEU A 179 -10.49 -10.24 -11.00
CA LEU A 179 -10.55 -10.55 -12.42
C LEU A 179 -9.81 -11.86 -12.68
N VAL A 180 -10.58 -12.90 -12.99
CA VAL A 180 -10.07 -14.23 -13.31
C VAL A 180 -10.18 -14.43 -14.82
N PRO A 181 -9.07 -14.39 -15.58
CA PRO A 181 -9.08 -14.74 -16.99
C PRO A 181 -9.73 -16.11 -17.25
N PRO A 182 -10.53 -16.26 -18.32
CA PRO A 182 -11.11 -17.55 -18.73
C PRO A 182 -10.07 -18.67 -18.92
N SER A 183 -8.85 -18.30 -19.26
CA SER A 183 -7.71 -19.22 -19.42
C SER A 183 -7.23 -19.86 -18.12
N LEU A 184 -7.69 -19.37 -16.95
CA LEU A 184 -7.23 -19.81 -15.64
C LEU A 184 -8.37 -20.44 -14.82
N ASN A 185 -8.01 -21.46 -14.04
CA ASN A 185 -8.89 -22.01 -13.02
C ASN A 185 -8.63 -21.27 -11.70
N ALA A 186 -9.60 -20.51 -11.21
CA ALA A 186 -9.48 -19.81 -9.93
C ALA A 186 -9.33 -20.81 -8.77
N THR A 187 -8.31 -20.65 -7.93
CA THR A 187 -8.27 -21.29 -6.61
C THR A 187 -8.81 -20.36 -5.52
N ARG A 188 -9.54 -20.94 -4.55
CA ARG A 188 -10.18 -20.20 -3.44
C ARG A 188 -9.18 -19.45 -2.54
N ALA A 189 -7.89 -19.80 -2.62
CA ALA A 189 -6.80 -19.18 -1.86
C ALA A 189 -6.35 -17.80 -2.39
N ASP A 190 -6.59 -17.49 -3.67
CA ASP A 190 -6.11 -16.26 -4.31
C ASP A 190 -7.05 -15.06 -4.08
N ASP A 191 -8.34 -15.35 -3.87
CA ASP A 191 -9.40 -14.36 -3.64
C ASP A 191 -9.33 -13.73 -2.23
N THR A 192 -8.82 -14.48 -1.24
CA THR A 192 -9.00 -14.14 0.18
C THR A 192 -8.43 -12.77 0.56
N ARG A 193 -7.40 -12.26 -0.14
CA ARG A 193 -6.80 -10.94 0.13
C ARG A 193 -7.69 -9.79 -0.31
N LEU A 194 -8.17 -9.81 -1.56
CA LEU A 194 -9.03 -8.77 -2.12
C LEU A 194 -10.39 -8.72 -1.41
N ARG A 195 -10.92 -9.90 -1.07
CA ARG A 195 -12.11 -10.04 -0.25
C ARG A 195 -11.94 -9.44 1.13
N ARG A 196 -10.88 -9.83 1.88
CA ARG A 196 -10.57 -9.23 3.19
C ARG A 196 -10.41 -7.72 3.11
N LEU A 197 -9.80 -7.20 2.05
CA LEU A 197 -9.64 -5.77 1.85
C LEU A 197 -10.99 -5.07 1.71
N ALA A 198 -11.86 -5.55 0.82
CA ALA A 198 -13.20 -4.99 0.66
C ALA A 198 -14.01 -5.04 1.96
N CYS A 199 -14.06 -6.20 2.61
CA CYS A 199 -14.86 -6.38 3.82
C CYS A 199 -14.36 -5.52 5.00
N ARG A 200 -13.03 -5.35 5.18
CA ARG A 200 -12.49 -4.46 6.23
C ARG A 200 -12.85 -3.00 6.02
N THR A 201 -13.04 -2.58 4.77
CA THR A 201 -13.42 -1.21 4.43
C THR A 201 -14.94 -1.00 4.29
N ASN A 202 -15.75 -1.99 4.69
CA ASN A 202 -17.20 -2.03 4.43
C ASN A 202 -17.56 -1.81 2.95
N GLY A 203 -16.70 -2.20 2.01
CA GLY A 203 -16.97 -2.17 0.58
C GLY A 203 -17.36 -3.53 0.03
N LEU A 204 -17.56 -3.65 -1.28
CA LEU A 204 -18.04 -4.89 -1.92
C LEU A 204 -16.89 -5.69 -2.55
N PHE A 205 -16.98 -7.02 -2.47
CA PHE A 205 -16.16 -7.93 -3.26
C PHE A 205 -16.96 -8.49 -4.43
N ALA A 206 -16.39 -8.52 -5.64
CA ALA A 206 -16.97 -9.18 -6.79
C ALA A 206 -15.90 -9.98 -7.54
N MET A 207 -16.27 -11.15 -8.05
CA MET A 207 -15.43 -11.95 -8.94
C MET A 207 -16.00 -11.88 -10.35
N SER A 208 -15.15 -11.87 -11.37
CA SER A 208 -15.57 -11.91 -12.76
C SER A 208 -14.67 -12.84 -13.57
N HIS A 209 -15.25 -13.58 -14.50
CA HIS A 209 -14.54 -14.57 -15.33
C HIS A 209 -14.34 -14.13 -16.79
N ASN A 210 -14.93 -13.00 -17.20
CA ASN A 210 -14.76 -12.44 -18.54
C ASN A 210 -15.07 -10.93 -18.55
N ALA A 211 -14.79 -10.28 -19.67
CA ALA A 211 -14.94 -8.82 -19.79
C ALA A 211 -16.39 -8.34 -19.68
N SER A 212 -17.36 -9.12 -20.16
CA SER A 212 -18.78 -8.78 -20.06
C SER A 212 -19.26 -8.85 -18.60
N GLU A 213 -18.84 -9.87 -17.86
CA GLU A 213 -19.16 -10.02 -16.45
C GLU A 213 -18.47 -8.94 -15.60
N ALA A 214 -17.20 -8.60 -15.90
CA ALA A 214 -16.51 -7.51 -15.23
C ALA A 214 -17.20 -6.16 -15.46
N ALA A 215 -17.66 -5.92 -16.69
CA ALA A 215 -18.44 -4.73 -17.04
C ALA A 215 -19.79 -4.64 -16.31
N GLU A 216 -20.48 -5.74 -16.08
CA GLU A 216 -21.75 -5.70 -15.34
C GLU A 216 -21.52 -5.64 -13.81
N ASN A 217 -20.59 -6.44 -13.28
CA ASN A 217 -20.32 -6.49 -11.84
C ASN A 217 -19.80 -5.16 -11.30
N ILE A 218 -19.06 -4.37 -12.08
CA ILE A 218 -18.56 -3.04 -11.64
C ILE A 218 -19.70 -2.08 -11.27
N LEU A 219 -20.90 -2.28 -11.83
CA LEU A 219 -22.08 -1.45 -11.56
C LEU A 219 -22.76 -1.80 -10.24
N ASN A 220 -22.41 -2.92 -9.60
CA ASN A 220 -22.89 -3.28 -8.26
C ASN A 220 -22.53 -2.20 -7.22
N VAL A 221 -21.50 -1.39 -7.47
CA VAL A 221 -21.17 -0.21 -6.66
C VAL A 221 -22.33 0.79 -6.58
N LEU A 222 -23.08 0.96 -7.68
CA LEU A 222 -24.20 1.90 -7.73
C LEU A 222 -25.35 1.41 -6.85
N ASP A 223 -25.65 0.11 -6.91
CA ASP A 223 -26.68 -0.52 -6.09
C ASP A 223 -26.30 -0.50 -4.61
N PHE A 224 -25.03 -0.75 -4.30
CA PHE A 224 -24.49 -0.64 -2.95
C PHE A 224 -24.73 0.76 -2.37
N ILE A 225 -24.32 1.82 -3.08
CA ILE A 225 -24.50 3.22 -2.64
C ILE A 225 -25.97 3.54 -2.38
N GLN A 226 -26.86 3.09 -3.25
CA GLN A 226 -28.31 3.36 -3.13
C GLN A 226 -28.91 2.79 -1.86
N GLU A 227 -28.37 1.67 -1.35
CA GLU A 227 -28.85 1.02 -0.13
C GLU A 227 -28.22 1.62 1.13
N ILE A 228 -26.93 1.99 1.11
CA ILE A 228 -26.25 2.54 2.28
C ILE A 228 -26.53 4.02 2.51
N ALA A 229 -26.86 4.77 1.45
CA ALA A 229 -27.07 6.21 1.50
C ALA A 229 -28.38 6.62 0.79
N PRO A 230 -29.54 6.11 1.25
CA PRO A 230 -30.82 6.41 0.61
C PRO A 230 -31.11 7.91 0.69
N ASN A 231 -31.33 8.54 -0.46
CA ASN A 231 -31.57 9.98 -0.53
C ASN A 231 -32.77 10.29 -1.42
N PRO A 232 -33.92 10.72 -0.86
CA PRO A 232 -35.13 11.02 -1.63
C PRO A 232 -35.13 12.44 -2.24
N VAL A 233 -34.00 13.13 -2.27
CA VAL A 233 -33.87 14.49 -2.85
C VAL A 233 -34.02 14.42 -4.37
N THR A 234 -34.78 15.38 -4.92
CA THR A 234 -34.87 15.58 -6.37
C THR A 234 -33.56 16.13 -6.89
N ARG A 235 -33.02 15.49 -7.93
CA ARG A 235 -31.78 15.91 -8.59
C ARG A 235 -32.04 16.19 -10.06
N TRP A 236 -31.30 17.14 -10.60
CA TRP A 236 -31.32 17.44 -12.02
C TRP A 236 -30.22 16.66 -12.73
N SER A 237 -30.55 16.05 -13.85
CA SER A 237 -29.56 15.48 -14.75
C SER A 237 -28.76 16.58 -15.44
N GLU A 238 -27.63 16.17 -15.98
CA GLU A 238 -26.96 16.86 -17.06
C GLU A 238 -27.87 16.99 -18.30
N VAL A 239 -27.52 17.88 -19.22
CA VAL A 239 -28.16 18.00 -20.54
C VAL A 239 -27.83 16.75 -21.36
N TYR A 240 -28.85 16.05 -21.84
CA TYR A 240 -28.70 14.89 -22.71
C TYR A 240 -29.74 14.87 -23.83
N THR A 241 -29.51 14.04 -24.84
CA THR A 241 -30.46 13.85 -25.94
C THR A 241 -31.54 12.87 -25.52
N ASP A 242 -32.79 13.32 -25.56
CA ASP A 242 -33.95 12.51 -25.27
C ASP A 242 -34.04 11.28 -26.19
N ALA A 243 -34.30 10.14 -25.58
CA ALA A 243 -34.51 8.89 -26.30
C ALA A 243 -35.80 8.94 -27.15
N PHE A 244 -36.82 9.68 -26.71
CA PHE A 244 -38.14 9.76 -27.35
C PHE A 244 -38.26 10.89 -28.39
N GLY A 245 -37.16 11.55 -28.73
CA GLY A 245 -37.12 12.51 -29.84
C GLY A 245 -37.52 13.94 -29.49
N GLN A 246 -37.60 14.31 -28.21
CA GLN A 246 -37.81 15.71 -27.79
C GLN A 246 -36.58 16.60 -28.01
N GLY A 247 -35.46 16.04 -28.47
CA GLY A 247 -34.20 16.75 -28.65
C GLY A 247 -33.42 16.81 -27.35
N ARG A 248 -32.78 17.95 -27.07
CA ARG A 248 -31.94 18.12 -25.87
C ARG A 248 -32.79 18.48 -24.66
N ILE A 249 -32.62 17.75 -23.57
CA ILE A 249 -33.42 17.88 -22.35
C ILE A 249 -32.54 17.89 -21.10
N VAL A 250 -33.09 18.42 -20.01
CA VAL A 250 -32.65 18.14 -18.64
C VAL A 250 -33.80 17.53 -17.87
N THR A 251 -33.51 16.68 -16.91
CA THR A 251 -34.54 15.91 -16.24
C THR A 251 -34.42 16.03 -14.74
N ALA A 252 -35.50 16.46 -14.09
CA ALA A 252 -35.61 16.41 -12.64
C ALA A 252 -36.08 15.01 -12.25
N ALA A 253 -35.25 14.27 -11.52
CA ALA A 253 -35.56 12.91 -11.08
C ALA A 253 -35.51 12.80 -9.56
N ARG A 254 -36.45 12.04 -9.01
CA ARG A 254 -36.58 11.77 -7.58
C ARG A 254 -36.62 10.26 -7.32
N PRO A 255 -35.75 9.73 -6.45
CA PRO A 255 -35.80 8.35 -6.01
C PRO A 255 -37.06 8.00 -5.22
N VAL A 256 -37.61 6.82 -5.50
CA VAL A 256 -38.77 6.24 -4.81
C VAL A 256 -38.32 5.02 -4.03
N TYR A 257 -38.36 5.13 -2.71
CA TYR A 257 -38.04 4.03 -1.79
C TYR A 257 -39.31 3.40 -1.24
N VAL A 258 -39.31 2.07 -1.10
CA VAL A 258 -40.36 1.31 -0.41
C VAL A 258 -39.66 0.40 0.60
N ASN A 259 -39.96 0.60 1.90
CA ASN A 259 -39.31 -0.09 3.01
C ASN A 259 -37.77 0.05 2.98
N GLY A 260 -37.27 1.23 2.65
CA GLY A 260 -35.82 1.51 2.58
C GLY A 260 -35.12 1.03 1.31
N THR A 261 -35.78 0.23 0.46
CA THR A 261 -35.20 -0.23 -0.81
C THR A 261 -35.63 0.66 -1.96
N LEU A 262 -34.69 1.05 -2.84
CA LEU A 262 -35.03 1.78 -4.06
C LEU A 262 -35.92 0.91 -4.98
N ARG A 263 -37.06 1.45 -5.39
CA ARG A 263 -37.96 0.81 -6.38
C ARG A 263 -37.85 1.43 -7.76
N GLY A 264 -37.36 2.66 -7.84
CA GLY A 264 -37.18 3.37 -9.09
C GLY A 264 -37.12 4.88 -8.92
N MET A 265 -37.31 5.58 -10.03
CA MET A 265 -37.30 7.03 -10.16
C MET A 265 -38.61 7.51 -10.74
N VAL A 266 -39.11 8.63 -10.21
CA VAL A 266 -40.05 9.50 -10.92
C VAL A 266 -39.25 10.63 -11.53
N ALA A 267 -39.47 10.91 -12.81
CA ALA A 267 -38.69 11.86 -13.58
C ALA A 267 -39.61 12.78 -14.40
N LEU A 268 -39.18 14.04 -14.56
CA LEU A 268 -39.85 15.04 -15.37
C LEU A 268 -38.82 15.70 -16.28
N ASP A 269 -39.04 15.58 -17.60
CA ASP A 269 -38.18 16.19 -18.60
C ASP A 269 -38.54 17.65 -18.83
N VAL A 270 -37.52 18.48 -19.00
CA VAL A 270 -37.64 19.88 -19.40
C VAL A 270 -36.76 20.08 -20.63
N PRO A 271 -37.32 20.52 -21.78
CA PRO A 271 -36.52 20.85 -22.95
C PRO A 271 -35.46 21.88 -22.62
N PHE A 272 -34.22 21.64 -23.03
CA PHE A 272 -33.10 22.55 -22.76
C PHE A 272 -33.38 23.94 -23.37
N ALA A 273 -34.05 24.00 -24.52
CA ALA A 273 -34.48 25.26 -25.14
C ALA A 273 -35.40 26.12 -24.24
N ASN A 274 -36.18 25.49 -23.35
CA ASN A 274 -37.04 26.21 -22.41
C ASN A 274 -36.23 26.72 -21.21
N VAL A 275 -35.19 25.97 -20.81
CA VAL A 275 -34.31 26.33 -19.68
C VAL A 275 -33.28 27.39 -20.09
N SER A 276 -32.83 27.40 -21.34
CA SER A 276 -31.83 28.34 -21.84
C SER A 276 -32.33 29.78 -22.00
N LEU A 277 -33.59 30.05 -21.64
CA LEU A 277 -34.25 31.37 -21.68
C LEU A 277 -34.09 32.08 -23.03
N GLY A 278 -34.16 31.33 -24.14
CA GLY A 278 -33.97 31.87 -25.49
C GLY A 278 -32.52 31.93 -25.96
N GLY A 279 -31.64 31.09 -25.39
CA GLY A 279 -30.25 30.90 -25.84
C GLY A 279 -29.19 31.69 -25.06
N THR A 280 -29.57 32.39 -24.00
CA THR A 280 -28.65 33.15 -23.13
C THR A 280 -27.84 32.29 -22.17
N LEU A 281 -28.27 31.06 -21.90
CA LEU A 281 -27.62 30.17 -20.94
C LEU A 281 -27.01 28.98 -21.67
N THR A 282 -25.69 28.86 -21.60
CA THR A 282 -24.94 27.71 -22.12
C THR A 282 -25.13 26.48 -21.23
N GLU A 283 -24.76 25.32 -21.73
CA GLU A 283 -24.89 24.07 -20.98
C GLU A 283 -23.95 24.04 -19.80
N ASP A 284 -22.71 24.49 -19.99
CA ASP A 284 -21.74 24.58 -18.90
C ASP A 284 -22.19 25.55 -17.80
N GLU A 285 -22.84 26.65 -18.17
CA GLU A 285 -23.44 27.58 -17.20
C GLU A 285 -24.62 26.93 -16.46
N LEU A 286 -25.49 26.19 -17.16
CA LEU A 286 -26.60 25.48 -16.52
C LEU A 286 -26.09 24.43 -15.52
N MET A 287 -25.07 23.68 -15.90
CA MET A 287 -24.48 22.65 -15.05
C MET A 287 -23.71 23.28 -13.87
N GLY A 288 -23.08 24.43 -14.11
CA GLY A 288 -22.46 25.25 -13.07
C GLY A 288 -23.49 25.73 -12.03
N LEU A 289 -24.69 26.13 -12.47
CA LEU A 289 -25.79 26.48 -11.57
C LEU A 289 -26.33 25.26 -10.82
N GLN A 290 -26.44 24.11 -11.49
CA GLN A 290 -26.84 22.85 -10.85
C GLN A 290 -25.84 22.41 -9.77
N ARG A 291 -24.56 22.78 -9.87
CA ARG A 291 -23.53 22.48 -8.85
C ARG A 291 -23.93 22.96 -7.45
N GLY A 292 -24.54 24.15 -7.34
CA GLY A 292 -25.00 24.70 -6.07
C GLY A 292 -26.18 23.93 -5.46
N SER A 293 -26.88 23.13 -6.27
CA SER A 293 -28.01 22.29 -5.86
C SER A 293 -27.64 20.83 -5.55
N LEU A 294 -26.40 20.42 -5.85
CA LEU A 294 -25.92 19.06 -5.58
C LEU A 294 -25.67 18.89 -4.08
N THR A 295 -26.70 18.50 -3.34
CA THR A 295 -26.55 18.06 -1.94
C THR A 295 -25.86 16.70 -1.91
N CYS A 296 -24.66 16.66 -1.35
CA CYS A 296 -23.96 15.42 -1.03
C CYS A 296 -24.75 14.67 0.05
N THR A 297 -25.02 13.39 -0.19
CA THR A 297 -25.27 12.48 0.94
C THR A 297 -23.89 12.04 1.43
N PRO A 298 -23.55 12.23 2.72
CA PRO A 298 -22.35 11.60 3.26
C PRO A 298 -22.42 10.09 3.01
N LEU A 299 -21.37 9.51 2.44
CA LEU A 299 -21.19 8.05 2.40
C LEU A 299 -20.69 7.62 3.79
N ASP A 300 -21.53 7.77 4.80
CA ASP A 300 -21.21 7.35 6.17
C ASP A 300 -21.62 5.89 6.36
N VAL A 301 -20.72 4.99 6.01
CA VAL A 301 -20.94 3.55 6.20
C VAL A 301 -20.89 3.17 7.69
N MET A 302 -20.31 4.02 8.56
CA MET A 302 -20.21 3.77 10.01
C MET A 302 -21.56 3.91 10.73
N GLY A 303 -22.50 4.66 10.14
CA GLY A 303 -23.88 4.75 10.62
C GLY A 303 -24.78 3.61 10.15
N VAL A 304 -24.32 2.77 9.21
CA VAL A 304 -25.10 1.68 8.62
C VAL A 304 -24.85 0.40 9.41
N SER A 305 -25.91 -0.20 9.94
CA SER A 305 -25.83 -1.47 10.67
C SER A 305 -25.13 -2.54 9.83
N LYS A 306 -24.18 -3.28 10.42
CA LYS A 306 -23.49 -4.42 9.79
C LYS A 306 -24.46 -5.40 9.09
N ASN A 307 -25.61 -5.69 9.70
CA ASN A 307 -26.66 -6.53 9.10
C ASN A 307 -27.18 -6.02 7.73
N VAL A 308 -27.18 -4.71 7.49
CA VAL A 308 -27.58 -4.13 6.20
C VAL A 308 -26.48 -4.37 5.18
N VAL A 309 -25.22 -4.13 5.54
CA VAL A 309 -24.05 -4.38 4.69
C VAL A 309 -23.94 -5.87 4.35
N ASP A 310 -24.08 -6.76 5.34
CA ASP A 310 -24.12 -8.22 5.15
C ASP A 310 -25.30 -8.66 4.26
N GLY A 311 -26.45 -8.01 4.39
CA GLY A 311 -27.62 -8.23 3.53
C GLY A 311 -27.38 -7.81 2.08
N ILE A 312 -26.63 -6.72 1.86
CA ILE A 312 -26.21 -6.28 0.52
C ILE A 312 -25.21 -7.27 -0.07
N HIS A 313 -24.21 -7.69 0.71
CA HIS A 313 -23.24 -8.72 0.34
C HIS A 313 -23.94 -9.99 -0.14
N THR A 314 -24.86 -10.52 0.66
CA THR A 314 -25.63 -11.73 0.33
C THR A 314 -26.40 -11.57 -0.98
N ARG A 315 -27.00 -10.40 -1.22
CA ARG A 315 -27.89 -10.16 -2.38
C ARG A 315 -27.14 -9.88 -3.67
N LEU A 316 -26.04 -9.12 -3.60
CA LEU A 316 -25.18 -8.79 -4.73
C LEU A 316 -24.14 -9.89 -5.01
N GLY A 317 -24.20 -11.01 -4.28
CA GLY A 317 -23.23 -12.11 -4.42
C GLY A 317 -21.83 -11.77 -3.89
N GLY A 318 -21.70 -10.68 -3.14
CA GLY A 318 -20.47 -10.29 -2.48
C GLY A 318 -20.17 -11.24 -1.33
N MET A 319 -19.16 -12.08 -1.49
CA MET A 319 -18.80 -13.07 -0.48
C MET A 319 -17.98 -12.45 0.66
N CYS A 320 -18.61 -11.66 1.53
CA CYS A 320 -18.05 -11.34 2.85
C CYS A 320 -18.59 -12.33 3.88
N ASP A 321 -18.39 -13.64 3.65
CA ASP A 321 -18.55 -14.60 4.73
C ASP A 321 -17.51 -14.27 5.80
N ASP A 322 -17.88 -14.45 7.08
CA ASP A 322 -16.97 -14.32 8.20
C ASP A 322 -15.67 -15.02 7.83
N VAL A 323 -14.63 -14.22 7.57
CA VAL A 323 -13.29 -14.73 7.33
C VAL A 323 -12.98 -15.47 8.61
N GLU A 324 -13.05 -16.80 8.57
CA GLU A 324 -12.67 -17.66 9.68
C GLU A 324 -11.36 -17.09 10.22
N PRO A 325 -11.27 -16.88 11.55
CA PRO A 325 -10.07 -16.32 12.15
C PRO A 325 -8.92 -17.17 11.63
N VAL A 326 -8.03 -16.52 10.86
CA VAL A 326 -6.89 -17.13 10.18
C VAL A 326 -6.32 -18.19 11.12
N GLU A 327 -6.44 -19.47 10.74
CA GLU A 327 -5.78 -20.57 11.45
C GLU A 327 -4.35 -20.10 11.78
N PRO A 328 -3.83 -20.36 13.00
CA PRO A 328 -2.55 -19.83 13.43
C PRO A 328 -1.46 -20.22 12.44
N GLY A 329 -1.16 -19.31 11.52
CA GLY A 329 -0.14 -19.50 10.51
C GLY A 329 1.20 -19.49 11.20
N THR A 330 1.97 -20.56 10.99
CA THR A 330 3.39 -20.58 11.31
C THR A 330 4.12 -19.76 10.27
N LEU A 331 4.79 -18.69 10.69
CA LEU A 331 5.61 -17.87 9.80
C LEU A 331 7.07 -18.23 10.01
N THR A 332 7.78 -18.54 8.93
CA THR A 332 9.22 -18.86 8.97
C THR A 332 10.02 -17.68 8.44
N VAL A 333 10.93 -17.17 9.26
CA VAL A 333 11.92 -16.16 8.86
C VAL A 333 13.27 -16.81 8.72
N VAL A 334 13.97 -16.40 7.69
CA VAL A 334 15.35 -16.75 7.37
C VAL A 334 16.22 -15.60 7.84
N GLU A 335 16.93 -15.76 8.97
CA GLU A 335 17.94 -14.79 9.43
C GLU A 335 19.35 -15.32 9.10
N LEU A 336 20.20 -14.47 8.51
CA LEU A 336 21.60 -14.81 8.24
C LEU A 336 22.44 -14.72 9.53
N LYS A 337 23.21 -15.77 9.84
CA LYS A 337 24.17 -15.71 10.95
C LYS A 337 25.30 -14.73 10.60
N PRO A 338 25.49 -13.63 11.35
CA PRO A 338 26.42 -12.56 10.99
C PRO A 338 27.89 -13.01 10.95
N THR A 339 28.25 -14.05 11.70
CA THR A 339 29.62 -14.59 11.77
C THR A 339 30.06 -15.29 10.47
N LEU A 340 29.12 -15.86 9.72
CA LEU A 340 29.42 -16.62 8.49
C LEU A 340 29.39 -15.74 7.24
N ALA A 341 28.51 -14.73 7.18
CA ALA A 341 28.44 -13.79 6.06
C ALA A 341 29.71 -12.93 5.90
N VAL A 342 30.31 -12.51 7.02
CA VAL A 342 31.59 -11.77 6.99
C VAL A 342 32.74 -12.68 6.52
N SER A 343 32.72 -13.96 6.92
CA SER A 343 33.76 -14.92 6.52
C SER A 343 33.71 -15.24 5.02
N SER A 344 32.51 -15.36 4.43
CA SER A 344 32.35 -15.63 3.00
C SER A 344 32.73 -14.41 2.13
N ALA A 345 32.39 -13.20 2.57
CA ALA A 345 32.80 -11.96 1.91
C ALA A 345 34.33 -11.80 1.93
N LEU A 346 34.99 -12.10 3.05
CA LEU A 346 36.45 -12.05 3.16
C LEU A 346 37.14 -13.08 2.25
N VAL A 347 36.60 -14.30 2.17
CA VAL A 347 37.10 -15.35 1.27
C VAL A 347 36.94 -14.93 -0.20
N ALA A 348 35.79 -14.35 -0.58
CA ALA A 348 35.57 -13.86 -1.94
C ALA A 348 36.54 -12.73 -2.31
N VAL A 349 36.80 -11.78 -1.40
CA VAL A 349 37.76 -10.69 -1.62
C VAL A 349 39.19 -11.22 -1.75
N PHE A 350 39.60 -12.17 -0.91
CA PHE A 350 40.93 -12.77 -0.99
C PHE A 350 41.16 -13.52 -2.31
N ILE A 351 40.13 -14.24 -2.79
CA ILE A 351 40.20 -15.02 -4.03
C ILE A 351 40.28 -14.13 -5.27
N LEU A 352 39.61 -12.97 -5.26
CA LEU A 352 39.68 -12.00 -6.37
C LEU A 352 40.98 -11.20 -6.38
N ALA A 353 41.58 -10.94 -5.21
CA ALA A 353 42.82 -10.17 -5.08
C ALA A 353 44.06 -10.92 -5.61
N ILE A 354 44.11 -12.25 -5.49
CA ILE A 354 45.26 -13.07 -5.91
C ILE A 354 45.55 -13.00 -7.42
N PRO A 355 44.59 -13.22 -8.34
CA PRO A 355 44.84 -13.12 -9.77
C PRO A 355 45.19 -11.69 -10.22
N LEU A 356 44.60 -10.66 -9.57
CA LEU A 356 44.94 -9.25 -9.82
C LEU A 356 46.39 -8.93 -9.42
N ALA A 357 46.85 -9.44 -8.29
CA ALA A 357 48.25 -9.27 -7.84
C ALA A 357 49.25 -9.99 -8.75
N ILE A 358 48.91 -11.19 -9.25
CA ILE A 358 49.77 -11.95 -10.17
C ILE A 358 49.82 -11.28 -11.56
N GLN A 359 48.70 -10.71 -12.03
CA GLN A 359 48.64 -9.99 -13.30
C GLN A 359 49.51 -8.72 -13.32
N ALA A 360 49.73 -8.08 -12.16
CA ALA A 360 50.62 -6.94 -12.02
C ALA A 360 52.13 -7.28 -12.14
N CYS A 361 52.50 -8.57 -12.03
CA CYS A 361 53.90 -9.02 -12.01
C CYS A 361 54.38 -9.74 -13.29
N SER A 362 53.52 -9.93 -14.30
CA SER A 362 53.85 -10.75 -15.48
C SER A 362 54.32 -9.93 -16.71
N PRO A 363 55.46 -10.27 -17.34
CA PRO A 363 55.92 -9.63 -18.57
C PRO A 363 55.07 -9.99 -19.80
N ASN A 364 55.07 -9.08 -20.77
CA ASN A 364 54.02 -8.85 -21.78
C ASN A 364 53.73 -9.99 -22.78
N GLU A 365 54.53 -11.07 -22.82
CA GLU A 365 54.56 -12.02 -23.94
C GLU A 365 53.72 -13.31 -23.73
N THR A 366 53.15 -13.54 -22.54
CA THR A 366 52.32 -14.73 -22.24
C THR A 366 50.85 -14.42 -21.95
N ARG A 367 50.33 -13.31 -22.50
CA ARG A 367 49.00 -12.78 -22.16
C ARG A 367 47.81 -13.67 -22.53
N THR A 368 47.91 -14.52 -23.56
CA THR A 368 46.74 -15.29 -24.04
C THR A 368 46.50 -16.54 -23.19
N ALA A 369 47.55 -17.31 -22.89
CA ALA A 369 47.46 -18.49 -22.03
C ALA A 369 47.11 -18.10 -20.58
N PHE A 370 47.64 -16.97 -20.10
CA PHE A 370 47.36 -16.47 -18.76
C PHE A 370 45.90 -16.00 -18.59
N LYS A 371 45.31 -15.34 -19.61
CA LYS A 371 43.89 -14.97 -19.60
C LYS A 371 42.96 -16.19 -19.58
N LEU A 372 43.31 -17.25 -20.33
CA LEU A 372 42.58 -18.52 -20.31
C LEU A 372 42.67 -19.22 -18.94
N ALA A 373 43.85 -19.19 -18.30
CA ALA A 373 44.02 -19.75 -16.96
C ALA A 373 43.23 -18.97 -15.89
N ILE A 374 43.18 -17.64 -15.97
CA ILE A 374 42.34 -16.82 -15.08
C ILE A 374 40.85 -17.10 -15.34
N ALA A 375 40.42 -17.16 -16.60
CA ALA A 375 39.02 -17.45 -16.92
C ALA A 375 38.61 -18.84 -16.40
N ALA A 376 39.46 -19.85 -16.59
CA ALA A 376 39.24 -21.19 -16.04
C ALA A 376 39.18 -21.16 -14.50
N TYR A 377 40.10 -20.45 -13.84
CA TYR A 377 40.12 -20.29 -12.38
C TYR A 377 38.84 -19.63 -11.85
N VAL A 378 38.39 -18.55 -12.48
CA VAL A 378 37.16 -17.84 -12.10
C VAL A 378 35.93 -18.74 -12.26
N VAL A 379 35.82 -19.49 -13.36
CA VAL A 379 34.71 -20.42 -13.58
C VAL A 379 34.72 -21.55 -12.56
N LEU A 380 35.90 -22.14 -12.28
CA LEU A 380 36.03 -23.23 -11.32
C LEU A 380 35.68 -22.76 -9.89
N TRP A 381 36.04 -21.52 -9.55
CA TRP A 381 35.65 -20.91 -8.28
C TRP A 381 34.19 -20.49 -8.22
N ALA A 382 33.60 -20.00 -9.30
CA ALA A 382 32.17 -19.72 -9.34
C ALA A 382 31.37 -21.01 -9.04
N VAL A 383 31.76 -22.12 -9.67
CA VAL A 383 31.16 -23.44 -9.39
C VAL A 383 31.42 -23.88 -7.94
N ALA A 384 32.65 -23.75 -7.44
CA ALA A 384 32.98 -24.12 -6.06
C ALA A 384 32.22 -23.26 -5.03
N LEU A 385 32.03 -21.97 -5.29
CA LEU A 385 31.29 -21.04 -4.44
C LEU A 385 29.79 -21.39 -4.48
N SER A 386 29.22 -21.65 -5.66
CA SER A 386 27.83 -22.09 -5.80
C SER A 386 27.58 -23.42 -5.07
N LEU A 387 28.52 -24.38 -5.16
CA LEU A 387 28.43 -25.63 -4.40
C LEU A 387 28.58 -25.39 -2.90
N PHE A 388 29.52 -24.57 -2.47
CA PHE A 388 29.71 -24.21 -1.06
C PHE A 388 28.45 -23.56 -0.47
N TRP A 389 27.88 -22.56 -1.15
CA TRP A 389 26.63 -21.95 -0.73
C TRP A 389 25.48 -22.95 -0.75
N GLY A 390 25.38 -23.80 -1.77
CA GLY A 390 24.35 -24.84 -1.83
C GLY A 390 24.43 -25.87 -0.69
N PHE A 391 25.64 -26.23 -0.24
CA PHE A 391 25.83 -27.19 0.86
C PHE A 391 25.83 -26.57 2.25
N SER A 392 26.25 -25.31 2.40
CA SER A 392 26.36 -24.62 3.69
C SER A 392 25.17 -23.71 3.99
N PHE A 393 24.20 -23.58 3.07
CA PHE A 393 23.04 -22.70 3.27
C PHE A 393 22.30 -22.96 4.58
N ASP A 394 22.03 -24.23 4.88
CA ASP A 394 21.32 -24.65 6.10
C ASP A 394 22.12 -24.40 7.39
N ASP A 395 23.45 -24.31 7.30
CA ASP A 395 24.31 -23.97 8.44
C ASP A 395 24.45 -22.45 8.65
N ILE A 396 24.35 -21.67 7.55
CA ILE A 396 24.51 -20.21 7.51
C ILE A 396 23.22 -19.48 7.90
N VAL A 397 22.06 -20.08 7.57
CA VAL A 397 20.74 -19.53 7.86
C VAL A 397 20.21 -20.10 9.17
N GLU A 398 19.65 -19.26 10.02
CA GLU A 398 18.79 -19.70 11.12
C GLU A 398 17.33 -19.52 10.72
N TYR A 399 16.59 -20.64 10.68
CA TYR A 399 15.15 -20.63 10.49
C TYR A 399 14.46 -20.39 11.84
N LYS A 400 13.90 -19.19 12.01
CA LYS A 400 13.04 -18.86 13.15
C LYS A 400 11.58 -19.02 12.73
N THR A 401 10.91 -19.99 13.33
CA THR A 401 9.46 -20.18 13.22
C THR A 401 8.79 -19.30 14.26
N PHE A 402 7.72 -18.61 13.90
CA PHE A 402 6.89 -17.85 14.81
C PHE A 402 5.44 -18.32 14.73
N ASP A 403 4.81 -18.46 15.89
CA ASP A 403 3.39 -18.77 16.03
C ASP A 403 2.61 -17.50 16.29
N ARG A 404 1.48 -17.33 15.60
CA ARG A 404 0.57 -16.20 15.82
C ARG A 404 -0.08 -16.28 17.20
N ILE A 405 -0.03 -15.18 17.95
CA ILE A 405 -0.67 -15.02 19.26
C ILE A 405 -1.52 -13.75 19.32
N VAL A 406 -2.48 -13.73 20.24
CA VAL A 406 -3.18 -12.51 20.65
C VAL A 406 -2.71 -12.18 22.05
N PHE A 407 -2.15 -10.99 22.25
CA PHE A 407 -1.66 -10.51 23.53
C PHE A 407 -2.46 -9.31 24.00
N THR A 408 -2.56 -9.16 25.31
CA THR A 408 -3.22 -8.04 25.99
C THR A 408 -2.16 -7.19 26.67
N VAL A 409 -2.28 -5.87 26.56
CA VAL A 409 -1.41 -4.94 27.30
C VAL A 409 -1.86 -4.87 28.75
N ASP A 410 -1.02 -5.32 29.67
CA ASP A 410 -1.30 -5.34 31.11
C ASP A 410 -0.90 -4.00 31.77
N ASP A 411 0.23 -3.43 31.37
CA ASP A 411 0.73 -2.16 31.91
C ASP A 411 1.61 -1.42 30.90
N THR A 412 1.74 -0.11 31.06
CA THR A 412 2.69 0.70 30.29
C THR A 412 3.48 1.64 31.19
N THR A 413 4.76 1.78 30.89
CA THR A 413 5.68 2.62 31.67
C THR A 413 6.48 3.52 30.75
N SER A 414 6.66 4.78 31.17
CA SER A 414 7.56 5.75 30.52
C SER A 414 8.56 6.25 31.56
N ALA A 415 9.81 5.84 31.42
CA ALA A 415 10.89 6.21 32.33
C ALA A 415 11.82 7.23 31.66
N PRO A 416 11.83 8.49 32.10
CA PRO A 416 12.80 9.47 31.61
C PRO A 416 14.21 9.13 32.12
N TYR A 417 15.22 9.23 31.27
CA TYR A 417 16.63 9.09 31.64
C TYR A 417 17.49 10.13 30.91
N ARG A 418 18.67 10.43 31.46
CA ARG A 418 19.62 11.33 30.79
C ARG A 418 20.32 10.61 29.65
N CYS A 419 20.24 11.18 28.47
CA CYS A 419 20.92 10.73 27.27
C CYS A 419 21.65 11.88 26.60
N CYS A 420 22.63 11.56 25.77
CA CYS A 420 23.33 12.54 24.95
C CYS A 420 23.41 12.02 23.53
N GLU A 421 23.03 12.87 22.58
CA GLU A 421 23.01 12.54 21.16
C GLU A 421 23.93 13.50 20.39
N ARG A 422 24.48 13.00 19.29
CA ARG A 422 25.30 13.80 18.38
C ARG A 422 24.38 14.50 17.39
N THR A 423 24.40 15.83 17.37
CA THR A 423 23.42 16.62 16.58
C THR A 423 23.98 17.18 15.28
N VAL A 424 25.30 17.12 15.07
CA VAL A 424 25.98 17.60 13.86
C VAL A 424 27.20 16.72 13.56
N CYS A 425 27.03 15.56 12.92
CA CYS A 425 28.15 14.72 12.45
C CYS A 425 27.83 14.11 11.08
N VAL A 426 28.64 14.41 10.05
CA VAL A 426 28.54 13.76 8.72
C VAL A 426 29.48 12.55 8.66
N CYS A 427 29.35 11.63 9.60
CA CYS A 427 30.09 10.37 9.60
C CYS A 427 29.06 9.26 9.77
N THR A 428 28.85 8.50 8.68
CA THR A 428 27.79 7.51 8.50
C THR A 428 27.72 6.47 9.62
N ASP A 429 26.49 6.04 9.88
CA ASP A 429 25.95 5.21 10.96
C ASP A 429 26.92 4.22 11.62
N VAL A 430 27.23 4.50 12.88
CA VAL A 430 27.66 3.47 13.84
C VAL A 430 26.91 3.73 15.15
N LEU A 431 26.14 2.73 15.58
CA LEU A 431 25.43 2.67 16.87
C LEU A 431 26.30 3.24 18.02
N ALA A 432 25.81 4.30 18.67
CA ALA A 432 26.51 4.95 19.77
C ALA A 432 26.36 4.15 21.09
N PRO A 433 27.41 4.00 21.92
CA PRO A 433 27.32 3.28 23.19
C PRO A 433 26.64 4.12 24.29
N ALA A 434 26.03 3.43 25.26
CA ALA A 434 25.38 4.04 26.42
C ALA A 434 26.35 4.86 27.28
N CYS A 435 25.84 5.99 27.80
CA CYS A 435 26.57 7.05 28.53
C CYS A 435 27.52 6.64 29.68
N PRO A 436 27.33 5.54 30.45
CA PRO A 436 28.20 5.25 31.60
C PRO A 436 29.68 5.04 31.24
N LEU A 437 29.97 4.54 30.04
CA LEU A 437 31.35 4.32 29.57
C LEU A 437 32.04 5.62 29.08
N LEU A 438 31.27 6.65 28.75
CA LEU A 438 31.78 7.94 28.26
C LEU A 438 32.18 8.90 29.39
N ILE A 439 31.61 8.73 30.59
CA ILE A 439 31.85 9.64 31.72
C ILE A 439 33.05 9.20 32.57
N ALA A 440 33.38 7.90 32.61
CA ALA A 440 34.42 7.38 33.49
C ALA A 440 35.87 7.56 33.00
N ASN A 441 36.09 7.91 31.72
CA ASN A 441 37.43 7.98 31.12
C ASN A 441 37.84 9.36 30.57
N LEU A 442 37.07 10.42 30.90
CA LEU A 442 37.45 11.79 30.52
C LEU A 442 38.32 12.39 31.63
N SER A 443 39.64 12.43 31.41
CA SER A 443 40.55 13.30 32.14
C SER A 443 40.95 14.49 31.25
N GLU A 444 40.96 15.70 31.82
CA GLU A 444 41.34 16.93 31.12
C GLU A 444 42.79 16.84 30.62
N GLY A 445 42.94 16.74 29.30
CA GLY A 445 44.21 16.86 28.59
C GLY A 445 44.02 17.78 27.37
N PRO A 446 45.08 18.45 26.89
CA PRO A 446 44.98 19.46 25.85
C PRO A 446 44.72 18.84 24.48
N CYS A 447 43.44 18.58 24.20
CA CYS A 447 42.84 18.52 22.89
C CYS A 447 41.50 19.26 23.00
N ASN A 448 41.51 20.53 22.62
CA ASN A 448 40.38 21.47 22.73
C ASN A 448 39.09 20.90 22.09
N ASN A 449 38.12 20.60 22.97
CA ASN A 449 36.67 20.56 22.82
C ASN A 449 36.10 20.01 21.50
N GLY A 450 35.66 18.74 21.49
CA GLY A 450 34.75 18.19 20.48
C GLY A 450 35.28 16.97 19.71
N PHE A 451 34.41 15.99 19.45
CA PHE A 451 34.72 14.81 18.63
C PHE A 451 34.92 15.27 17.17
N ARG A 452 36.12 15.09 16.63
CA ARG A 452 36.41 15.25 15.19
C ARG A 452 36.45 13.86 14.58
N CYS A 453 35.96 13.67 13.35
CA CYS A 453 36.16 12.39 12.67
C CYS A 453 37.66 12.17 12.43
N CYS A 454 38.21 11.08 12.95
CA CYS A 454 39.63 10.84 13.07
C CYS A 454 40.05 9.66 12.19
N ARG A 455 41.05 9.85 11.33
CA ARG A 455 41.75 8.76 10.65
C ARG A 455 42.79 8.18 11.60
N ASN A 456 42.54 6.98 12.12
CA ASN A 456 43.46 6.34 13.04
C ASN A 456 44.66 5.73 12.30
N ASP A 457 45.87 5.98 12.80
CA ASP A 457 47.09 5.28 12.41
C ASP A 457 47.47 4.35 13.58
N CYS A 458 47.53 3.05 13.30
CA CYS A 458 47.78 2.01 14.29
C CYS A 458 49.21 1.51 14.16
N ARG A 459 49.92 1.43 15.29
CA ARG A 459 51.30 0.97 15.34
C ARG A 459 51.51 -0.03 16.47
N PRO A 460 52.38 -1.04 16.29
CA PRO A 460 52.70 -1.99 17.34
C PRO A 460 53.40 -1.27 18.50
N CYS A 461 52.84 -1.44 19.69
CA CYS A 461 53.27 -0.88 20.96
C CYS A 461 53.32 -2.00 22.03
N PHE A 462 53.87 -1.70 23.20
CA PHE A 462 53.95 -2.64 24.33
C PHE A 462 54.45 -4.04 23.92
N CYS A 463 55.51 -4.08 23.10
CA CYS A 463 56.06 -5.34 22.64
C CYS A 463 56.83 -6.04 23.76
N SER A 464 56.45 -7.28 24.09
CA SER A 464 57.22 -8.18 24.94
C SER A 464 57.71 -9.37 24.13
N ASN A 465 58.90 -9.87 24.44
CA ASN A 465 59.35 -11.14 23.91
C ASN A 465 59.01 -12.24 24.91
N ASN A 466 58.40 -13.32 24.45
CA ASN A 466 58.29 -14.51 25.27
C ASN A 466 59.65 -15.23 25.38
N SER A 467 59.74 -16.22 26.25
CA SER A 467 60.95 -17.01 26.50
C SER A 467 61.46 -17.80 25.29
N GLU A 468 60.68 -17.88 24.20
CA GLU A 468 61.04 -18.53 22.92
C GLU A 468 61.51 -17.51 21.86
N GLY A 469 61.63 -16.23 22.21
CA GLY A 469 62.08 -15.17 21.32
C GLY A 469 61.01 -14.62 20.37
N VAL A 470 59.74 -15.02 20.54
CA VAL A 470 58.62 -14.50 19.76
C VAL A 470 58.17 -13.18 20.35
N ARG A 471 58.24 -12.13 19.52
CA ARG A 471 57.83 -10.76 19.88
C ARG A 471 56.32 -10.59 19.72
N THR A 472 55.61 -10.44 20.83
CA THR A 472 54.19 -10.09 20.85
C THR A 472 54.05 -8.60 21.16
N CYS A 473 53.42 -7.86 20.24
CA CYS A 473 53.10 -6.45 20.43
C CYS A 473 51.59 -6.28 20.54
N SER A 474 51.16 -5.39 21.42
CA SER A 474 49.81 -4.83 21.34
C SER A 474 49.75 -3.81 20.21
N GLU A 475 48.59 -3.59 19.61
CA GLU A 475 48.43 -2.57 18.58
C GLU A 475 47.85 -1.31 19.22
N CYS A 476 48.59 -0.19 19.16
CA CYS A 476 48.12 1.10 19.65
C CYS A 476 47.72 1.96 18.47
N CYS A 477 46.44 2.33 18.44
CA CYS A 477 45.88 3.22 17.44
C CYS A 477 45.76 4.64 17.98
N GLY A 478 46.24 5.62 17.21
CA GLY A 478 46.08 7.05 17.51
C GLY A 478 45.48 7.79 16.33
N CYS A 479 44.72 8.86 16.59
CA CYS A 479 44.19 9.71 15.53
C CYS A 479 45.34 10.48 14.84
N SER A 480 45.57 10.20 13.56
CA SER A 480 46.64 10.80 12.76
C SER A 480 46.19 12.04 11.98
N GLN A 481 44.90 12.10 11.58
CA GLN A 481 44.37 13.23 10.81
C GLN A 481 42.86 13.38 11.01
N ALA A 482 42.38 14.60 11.24
CA ALA A 482 40.95 14.89 11.26
C ALA A 482 40.40 14.99 9.82
N VAL A 483 39.35 14.24 9.51
CA VAL A 483 38.80 14.08 8.15
C VAL A 483 37.97 15.30 7.72
N LEU A 484 37.44 16.08 8.68
CA LEU A 484 36.77 17.37 8.46
C LEU A 484 36.97 18.25 9.71
N ASN A 485 37.05 19.58 9.51
CA ASN A 485 37.37 20.54 10.58
C ASN A 485 36.14 20.92 11.43
N GLU A 486 35.01 20.23 11.27
CA GLU A 486 33.77 20.49 11.99
C GLU A 486 33.70 19.65 13.28
N GLN A 487 33.41 20.32 14.40
CA GLN A 487 33.25 19.69 15.71
C GLN A 487 31.86 19.06 15.81
N CYS A 488 31.82 17.76 16.10
CA CYS A 488 30.56 17.11 16.47
C CYS A 488 30.00 17.72 17.75
N GLN A 489 28.81 18.32 17.65
CA GLN A 489 28.09 18.86 18.80
C GLN A 489 27.36 17.73 19.53
N ILE A 490 27.65 17.60 20.83
CA ILE A 490 26.91 16.72 21.72
C ILE A 490 25.85 17.55 22.41
N ALA A 491 24.60 17.18 22.20
CA ALA A 491 23.49 17.74 22.94
C ALA A 491 23.00 16.69 23.94
N CYS A 492 23.05 17.02 25.22
CA CYS A 492 22.49 16.17 26.28
C CYS A 492 21.09 16.65 26.64
N GLY A 493 20.21 15.72 26.96
CA GLY A 493 18.83 16.02 27.34
C GLY A 493 18.16 14.84 28.02
N THR A 494 16.85 14.89 28.05
CA THR A 494 16.01 13.80 28.55
C THR A 494 15.59 12.94 27.36
N CYS A 495 15.89 11.65 27.44
CA CYS A 495 15.28 10.61 26.60
C CYS A 495 14.26 9.86 27.41
N HIS A 496 13.41 9.10 26.73
CA HIS A 496 12.42 8.24 27.36
C HIS A 496 12.67 6.78 26.97
N SER A 497 12.65 5.90 27.96
CA SER A 497 12.50 4.46 27.73
C SER A 497 11.04 4.14 27.99
N VAL A 498 10.32 3.78 26.94
CA VAL A 498 8.93 3.35 27.04
C VAL A 498 8.85 1.85 26.96
N SER A 499 8.01 1.24 27.79
CA SER A 499 7.78 -0.20 27.75
C SER A 499 6.33 -0.57 27.99
N ALA A 500 5.87 -1.62 27.32
CA ALA A 500 4.55 -2.20 27.49
C ALA A 500 4.71 -3.64 27.99
N ASP A 501 4.18 -3.90 29.18
CA ASP A 501 4.04 -5.24 29.74
C ASP A 501 2.82 -5.90 29.10
N VAL A 502 3.01 -7.09 28.52
CA VAL A 502 1.96 -7.80 27.79
C VAL A 502 1.84 -9.23 28.29
N SER A 503 0.62 -9.76 28.29
CA SER A 503 0.37 -11.18 28.54
C SER A 503 -0.47 -11.82 27.46
N PHE A 504 -0.19 -13.10 27.21
CA PHE A 504 -0.90 -13.92 26.23
C PHE A 504 -0.99 -15.35 26.72
N VAL A 505 -1.91 -16.12 26.13
CA VAL A 505 -2.03 -17.55 26.38
C VAL A 505 -1.39 -18.30 25.23
N TYR A 506 -0.36 -19.10 25.52
CA TYR A 506 0.31 -19.94 24.55
C TYR A 506 0.36 -21.37 25.06
N ARG A 507 -0.17 -22.31 24.28
CA ARG A 507 -0.29 -23.75 24.65
C ARG A 507 -0.94 -24.01 26.01
N GLY A 508 -1.89 -23.16 26.41
CA GLY A 508 -2.63 -23.29 27.67
C GLY A 508 -1.97 -22.65 28.88
N GLU A 509 -0.77 -22.08 28.74
CA GLU A 509 -0.08 -21.34 29.80
C GLU A 509 -0.14 -19.84 29.55
N ARG A 510 -0.28 -19.05 30.63
CA ARG A 510 -0.21 -17.58 30.55
C ARG A 510 1.25 -17.16 30.61
N VAL A 511 1.72 -16.54 29.54
CA VAL A 511 3.08 -16.01 29.41
C VAL A 511 3.02 -14.49 29.49
N SER A 512 3.97 -13.88 30.19
CA SER A 512 4.15 -12.43 30.26
C SER A 512 5.47 -12.03 29.62
N SER A 513 5.46 -10.98 28.80
CA SER A 513 6.65 -10.44 28.14
C SER A 513 6.56 -8.92 28.05
N LYS A 514 7.61 -8.26 27.53
CA LYS A 514 7.74 -6.81 27.53
C LYS A 514 8.25 -6.29 26.18
N PHE A 515 7.53 -5.33 25.60
CA PHE A 515 8.02 -4.51 24.50
C PHE A 515 8.75 -3.29 25.05
N VAL A 516 9.93 -2.95 24.51
CA VAL A 516 10.72 -1.79 24.93
C VAL A 516 11.11 -0.98 23.70
N GLN A 517 10.89 0.33 23.74
CA GLN A 517 11.37 1.27 22.74
C GLN A 517 12.13 2.42 23.41
N MET A 518 13.24 2.81 22.80
CA MET A 518 14.02 3.97 23.24
C MET A 518 13.71 5.16 22.34
N CYS A 519 13.23 6.25 22.93
CA CYS A 519 12.94 7.49 22.23
C CYS A 519 14.13 8.45 22.26
N GLY A 520 14.31 9.19 21.17
CA GLY A 520 15.40 10.14 20.99
C GLY A 520 15.35 11.34 21.93
N ARG A 521 16.40 12.16 21.90
CA ARG A 521 16.55 13.29 22.82
C ARG A 521 15.52 14.38 22.53
N GLY A 522 14.65 14.68 23.50
CA GLY A 522 13.62 15.71 23.37
C GLY A 522 12.46 15.30 22.46
N ASP A 523 12.41 14.04 22.04
CA ASP A 523 11.32 13.46 21.29
C ASP A 523 10.16 13.15 22.24
N THR A 524 9.23 14.10 22.35
CA THR A 524 8.01 13.95 23.15
C THR A 524 6.90 13.23 22.41
N GLU A 525 7.02 13.07 21.09
CA GLU A 525 6.02 12.41 20.25
C GLU A 525 6.19 10.89 20.32
N CYS A 526 7.42 10.37 20.25
CA CYS A 526 7.70 8.92 20.33
C CYS A 526 7.09 8.24 21.57
N PRO A 527 7.22 8.78 22.81
CA PRO A 527 6.57 8.19 23.97
C PRO A 527 5.04 8.26 23.90
N ALA A 528 4.49 9.34 23.34
CA ALA A 528 3.05 9.52 23.21
C ALA A 528 2.46 8.55 22.18
N GLU A 529 3.12 8.37 21.04
CA GLU A 529 2.75 7.43 19.98
C GLU A 529 2.84 5.98 20.47
N PHE A 530 3.92 5.61 21.16
CA PHE A 530 4.05 4.28 21.74
C PHE A 530 2.94 4.00 22.77
N LEU A 531 2.65 4.94 23.66
CA LEU A 531 1.60 4.76 24.67
C LEU A 531 0.19 4.77 24.07
N ALA A 532 -0.04 5.54 23.00
CA ALA A 532 -1.30 5.51 22.24
C ALA A 532 -1.50 4.16 21.54
N GLN A 533 -0.43 3.58 21.04
CA GLN A 533 -0.44 2.29 20.37
C GLN A 533 -0.64 1.10 21.33
N TYR A 534 -0.11 1.19 22.55
CA TYR A 534 -0.21 0.15 23.58
C TYR A 534 -1.07 0.62 24.77
N SER A 535 -2.31 1.02 24.53
CA SER A 535 -3.21 1.39 25.63
C SER A 535 -3.51 0.19 26.53
N VAL A 536 -3.44 0.37 27.86
CA VAL A 536 -3.70 -0.69 28.84
C VAL A 536 -5.09 -1.30 28.61
N GLY A 537 -5.14 -2.63 28.52
CA GLY A 537 -6.35 -3.41 28.22
C GLY A 537 -6.64 -3.62 26.73
N ALA A 538 -5.88 -3.00 25.81
CA ALA A 538 -6.00 -3.29 24.39
C ALA A 538 -5.44 -4.67 24.05
N THR A 539 -6.07 -5.32 23.08
CA THR A 539 -5.64 -6.59 22.52
C THR A 539 -5.01 -6.36 21.16
N HIS A 540 -3.88 -7.01 20.93
CA HIS A 540 -3.14 -6.92 19.68
C HIS A 540 -2.76 -8.32 19.19
N VAL A 541 -2.56 -8.41 17.88
CA VAL A 541 -2.02 -9.60 17.24
C VAL A 541 -0.50 -9.48 17.22
N GLY A 542 0.19 -10.55 17.62
CA GLY A 542 1.63 -10.66 17.55
C GLY A 542 2.07 -12.07 17.22
N PHE A 543 3.35 -12.32 17.41
CA PHE A 543 4.03 -13.54 17.03
C PHE A 543 4.99 -13.95 18.15
N VAL A 544 5.01 -15.22 18.52
CA VAL A 544 5.92 -15.76 19.53
C VAL A 544 6.79 -16.84 18.91
N ASN A 545 8.08 -16.81 19.21
CA ASN A 545 8.99 -17.87 18.81
C ASN A 545 8.72 -19.13 19.69
N PRO A 546 8.36 -20.30 19.12
CA PRO A 546 8.11 -21.51 19.90
C PRO A 546 9.34 -22.02 20.66
N LYS A 547 10.56 -21.62 20.25
CA LYS A 547 11.81 -21.98 20.90
C LYS A 547 12.21 -21.00 22.00
N ASP A 548 11.75 -19.76 21.95
CA ASP A 548 11.99 -18.72 22.94
C ASP A 548 10.73 -17.88 23.17
N GLN A 549 10.00 -18.19 24.23
CA GLN A 549 8.73 -17.54 24.54
C GLN A 549 8.88 -16.05 24.89
N ASN A 550 10.11 -15.56 25.12
CA ASN A 550 10.38 -14.14 25.34
C ASN A 550 10.62 -13.37 24.03
N ASP A 551 10.96 -14.07 22.93
CA ASP A 551 11.08 -13.50 21.58
C ASP A 551 9.67 -13.36 20.98
N ILE A 552 8.99 -12.32 21.46
CA ILE A 552 7.73 -11.87 20.90
C ILE A 552 7.96 -10.72 19.94
N ARG A 553 7.26 -10.76 18.82
CA ARG A 553 7.32 -9.71 17.81
C ARG A 553 5.92 -9.26 17.47
N ARG A 554 5.76 -7.95 17.27
CA ARG A 554 4.50 -7.39 16.80
C ARG A 554 4.29 -7.71 15.31
N ASP A 555 5.39 -7.70 14.56
CA ASP A 555 5.44 -8.08 13.15
C ASP A 555 6.72 -8.88 12.88
N VAL A 556 6.69 -9.70 11.85
CA VAL A 556 7.75 -10.60 11.43
C VAL A 556 8.36 -10.14 10.09
N GLY A 557 7.99 -8.94 9.63
CA GLY A 557 8.60 -8.26 8.49
C GLY A 557 10.06 -7.86 8.73
N PHE A 558 10.85 -7.91 7.66
CA PHE A 558 12.25 -7.49 7.62
C PHE A 558 12.39 -6.01 8.01
N ASP A 559 13.07 -5.72 9.11
CA ASP A 559 13.67 -4.39 9.34
C ASP A 559 14.74 -4.15 8.26
N GLU A 560 14.76 -2.94 7.70
CA GLU A 560 15.55 -2.49 6.53
C GLU A 560 17.09 -2.56 6.69
N GLY A 561 17.61 -3.28 7.68
CA GLY A 561 19.06 -3.44 7.94
C GLY A 561 19.72 -4.67 7.31
N ALA A 562 18.97 -5.60 6.68
CA ALA A 562 19.51 -6.87 6.20
C ALA A 562 19.70 -6.88 4.68
N VAL A 563 20.96 -7.06 4.28
CA VAL A 563 21.48 -7.08 2.90
C VAL A 563 20.69 -8.03 1.98
N ILE A 564 20.21 -7.48 0.87
CA ILE A 564 19.66 -8.22 -0.27
C ILE A 564 20.78 -9.09 -0.86
N ALA A 565 20.66 -10.41 -0.71
CA ALA A 565 21.33 -11.35 -1.59
C ALA A 565 20.33 -11.80 -2.65
N CYS A 566 20.50 -11.31 -3.88
CA CYS A 566 19.83 -11.88 -5.05
C CYS A 566 20.29 -13.33 -5.22
N VAL A 567 19.33 -14.24 -5.45
CA VAL A 567 19.60 -15.60 -5.96
C VAL A 567 20.06 -15.53 -7.41
#